data_AF-A0A6G0UH66-F1
#
_entry.id   AF-A0A6G0UH66-F1
#
_cell.length_a   1.000
_cell.length_b   1.000
_cell.length_c   1.000
_cell.angle_alpha   90.00
_cell.angle_beta   90.00
_cell.angle_gamma   90.00
#
_symmetry.space_group_name_H-M   'P 1'
#
loop_
_entity.id
_entity.type
_entity.pdbx_description
1 polymer ?
#
loop_
_entity_poly.entity_id
_entity_poly.type
_entity_poly.pdbx_seq_one_letter_code
_entity_poly.pdbx_strand_id
1 'polypeptide(L)'
;MTTITRVERAAPIFNRVSGLIRSGQLKWEDRPLWYDIYAAFPPFEEPVWDLKMPKIDQPVRKIYYKEDVVRAKFYNKFRSAGITQIDNTGRPTVCQQFIQQYEQELKENPDLSEEEIFKKAVSVLEENGILRTRKPQS
;
A
#
# COMPACT_ATOMS: atom_id res chain seq x y z
N MET A 1 -42.30 11.23 -20.04
CA MET A 1 -40.99 11.88 -20.21
C MET A 1 -40.32 11.91 -18.84
N THR A 2 -39.36 11.00 -18.58
CA THR A 2 -38.57 11.00 -17.34
C THR A 2 -37.68 12.25 -17.33
N THR A 3 -38.02 13.24 -16.51
CA THR A 3 -37.24 14.46 -16.36
C THR A 3 -35.98 14.17 -15.55
N ILE A 4 -34.85 13.99 -16.23
CA ILE A 4 -33.53 13.85 -15.61
C ILE A 4 -33.09 15.23 -15.11
N THR A 5 -32.82 15.36 -13.81
CA THR A 5 -32.23 16.59 -13.26
C THR A 5 -30.74 16.64 -13.56
N ARG A 6 -30.27 17.70 -14.23
CA ARG A 6 -28.86 17.95 -14.55
C ARG A 6 -28.33 19.07 -13.66
N VAL A 7 -28.32 18.83 -12.35
CA VAL A 7 -27.89 19.79 -11.34
C VAL A 7 -26.91 19.12 -10.38
N GLU A 8 -25.73 18.78 -10.88
CA GLU A 8 -24.69 18.04 -10.17
C GLU A 8 -24.13 18.77 -8.96
N ARG A 9 -24.15 20.11 -8.95
CA ARG A 9 -23.62 20.93 -7.84
C ARG A 9 -24.62 21.18 -6.70
N ALA A 10 -25.91 20.91 -6.89
CA ALA A 10 -26.91 21.22 -5.87
C ALA A 10 -27.00 20.16 -4.77
N ALA A 11 -26.91 18.89 -5.13
CA ALA A 11 -27.02 17.78 -4.18
C ALA A 11 -26.52 16.46 -4.79
N PRO A 12 -26.14 15.48 -3.95
CA PRO A 12 -25.84 14.12 -4.38
C PRO A 12 -26.97 13.51 -5.21
N ILE A 13 -26.62 12.59 -6.11
CA ILE A 13 -27.56 11.93 -7.03
C ILE A 13 -28.73 11.27 -6.28
N PHE A 14 -28.46 10.67 -5.11
CA PHE A 14 -29.45 10.00 -4.29
C PHE A 14 -30.50 10.99 -3.78
N ASN A 15 -30.07 12.11 -3.20
CA ASN A 15 -30.97 13.15 -2.68
C ASN A 15 -31.82 13.79 -3.79
N ARG A 16 -31.26 13.96 -4.99
CA ARG A 16 -32.01 14.47 -6.15
C ARG A 16 -33.09 13.50 -6.60
N VAL A 17 -32.78 12.22 -6.73
CA VAL A 17 -33.77 11.19 -7.12
C VAL A 17 -34.83 11.01 -6.04
N SER A 18 -34.42 10.90 -4.77
CA SER A 18 -35.34 10.85 -3.61
C SER A 18 -36.28 12.07 -3.56
N GLY A 19 -35.75 13.26 -3.88
CA GLY A 19 -36.54 14.49 -3.98
C GLY A 19 -37.58 14.45 -5.10
N LEU A 20 -37.21 13.97 -6.30
CA LEU A 20 -38.13 13.81 -7.44
C LEU A 20 -39.23 12.79 -7.16
N ILE A 21 -38.89 11.70 -6.47
CA ILE A 21 -39.85 10.68 -6.03
C ILE A 21 -40.83 11.31 -5.04
N ARG A 22 -40.32 12.01 -4.03
CA ARG A 22 -41.14 12.65 -2.98
C ARG A 22 -42.03 13.77 -3.51
N SER A 23 -41.59 14.51 -4.54
CA SER A 23 -42.38 15.56 -5.19
C SER A 23 -43.41 15.02 -6.19
N GLY A 24 -43.41 13.71 -6.47
CA GLY A 24 -44.28 13.07 -7.45
C GLY A 24 -43.88 13.31 -8.91
N GLN A 25 -42.74 13.95 -9.16
CA GLN A 25 -42.21 14.17 -10.51
C GLN A 25 -41.58 12.89 -11.10
N LEU A 26 -41.15 11.96 -10.25
CA LEU A 26 -40.74 10.60 -10.61
C LEU A 26 -41.63 9.60 -9.87
N LYS A 27 -42.23 8.66 -10.59
CA LYS A 27 -43.00 7.59 -9.96
C LYS A 27 -42.07 6.62 -9.22
N TRP A 28 -42.56 6.02 -8.15
CA TRP A 28 -41.78 5.05 -7.36
C TRP A 28 -41.37 3.82 -8.19
N GLU A 29 -42.25 3.38 -9.09
CA GLU A 29 -42.04 2.25 -9.99
C GLU A 29 -40.96 2.54 -11.05
N ASP A 30 -40.78 3.83 -11.39
CA ASP A 30 -39.81 4.30 -12.38
C ASP A 30 -38.45 4.66 -11.76
N ARG A 31 -38.24 4.35 -10.47
CA ARG A 31 -36.95 4.65 -9.81
C ARG A 31 -35.80 3.88 -10.48
N PRO A 32 -34.59 4.46 -10.52
CA PRO A 32 -33.44 3.79 -11.11
C PRO A 32 -33.09 2.48 -10.38
N LEU A 33 -32.60 1.49 -11.11
CA LEU A 33 -32.18 0.19 -10.56
C LEU A 33 -31.19 0.31 -9.38
N TRP A 34 -30.28 1.29 -9.45
CA TRP A 34 -29.28 1.51 -8.40
C TRP A 34 -29.87 2.09 -7.10
N TYR A 35 -31.08 2.64 -7.13
CA TYR A 35 -31.65 3.38 -6.00
C TYR A 35 -31.79 2.50 -4.75
N ASP A 36 -32.34 1.30 -4.92
CA ASP A 36 -32.55 0.36 -3.81
C ASP A 36 -31.22 -0.14 -3.24
N ILE A 37 -30.21 -0.33 -4.10
CA ILE A 37 -28.86 -0.72 -3.68
C ILE A 37 -28.23 0.40 -2.84
N TYR A 38 -28.34 1.66 -3.30
CA TYR A 38 -27.82 2.80 -2.56
C TYR A 38 -28.56 3.01 -1.23
N ALA A 39 -29.88 2.83 -1.21
CA ALA A 39 -30.68 2.96 0.01
C ALA A 39 -30.36 1.88 1.05
N ALA A 40 -30.10 0.64 0.61
CA ALA A 40 -29.71 -0.47 1.47
C ALA A 40 -28.25 -0.37 1.94
N PHE A 41 -27.35 0.06 1.06
CA PHE A 41 -25.90 0.13 1.31
C PHE A 41 -25.37 1.52 0.94
N PRO A 42 -25.68 2.56 1.75
CA PRO A 42 -25.20 3.89 1.48
C PRO A 42 -23.66 3.96 1.61
N PRO A 43 -22.99 4.82 0.84
CA PRO A 43 -21.57 5.06 0.99
C PRO A 43 -21.27 5.70 2.36
N PHE A 44 -20.05 5.52 2.85
CA PHE A 44 -19.61 6.11 4.12
C PHE A 44 -19.69 7.64 4.13
N GLU A 45 -19.29 8.27 3.03
CA GLU A 45 -19.44 9.71 2.79
C GLU A 45 -20.31 9.93 1.55
N GLU A 46 -21.24 10.89 1.63
CA GLU A 46 -22.06 11.24 0.47
C GLU A 46 -21.21 11.89 -0.64
N PRO A 47 -21.44 11.54 -1.92
CA PRO A 47 -20.72 12.14 -3.04
C PRO A 47 -21.26 13.55 -3.34
N VAL A 48 -20.86 14.52 -2.52
CA VAL A 48 -21.14 15.94 -2.72
C VAL A 48 -20.14 16.54 -3.70
N TRP A 49 -20.56 17.55 -4.48
CA TRP A 49 -19.72 18.16 -5.52
C TRP A 49 -18.43 18.82 -5.00
N ASP A 50 -18.44 19.35 -3.77
CA ASP A 50 -17.29 20.01 -3.11
C ASP A 50 -16.83 19.20 -1.89
N LEU A 51 -16.84 17.86 -2.01
CA LEU A 51 -16.38 16.99 -0.94
C LEU A 51 -14.88 17.21 -0.72
N LYS A 52 -14.53 17.94 0.34
CA LYS A 52 -13.14 18.15 0.78
C LYS A 52 -12.73 17.00 1.68
N MET A 53 -11.91 16.10 1.13
CA MET A 53 -11.31 15.03 1.93
C MET A 53 -10.41 15.63 3.02
N PRO A 54 -10.36 15.03 4.22
CA PRO A 54 -9.68 15.59 5.40
C PRO A 54 -8.17 15.82 5.22
N LYS A 55 -7.56 15.26 4.18
CA LYS A 55 -6.11 15.32 3.91
C LYS A 55 -5.78 15.99 2.58
N ILE A 56 -6.71 16.75 1.99
CA ILE A 56 -6.51 17.38 0.67
C ILE A 56 -5.30 18.32 0.64
N ASP A 57 -5.05 19.06 1.72
CA ASP A 57 -3.94 20.02 1.83
C ASP A 57 -2.70 19.42 2.52
N GLN A 58 -2.73 18.14 2.89
CA GLN A 58 -1.62 17.49 3.59
C GLN A 58 -0.72 16.76 2.59
N PRO A 59 0.61 16.98 2.62
CA PRO A 59 1.52 16.20 1.80
C PRO A 59 1.47 14.72 2.20
N VAL A 60 1.47 13.83 1.21
CA VAL A 60 1.50 12.39 1.44
C VAL A 60 2.79 12.03 2.20
N ARG A 61 2.64 11.35 3.33
CA ARG A 61 3.78 10.93 4.16
C ARG A 61 4.56 9.84 3.44
N LYS A 62 5.88 9.95 3.45
CA LYS A 62 6.77 8.87 2.97
C LYS A 62 6.67 7.67 3.91
N ILE A 63 6.56 6.48 3.35
CA ILE A 63 6.48 5.23 4.10
C ILE A 63 7.91 4.67 4.20
N TYR A 64 8.46 4.66 5.40
CA TYR A 64 9.77 4.10 5.71
C TYR A 64 9.65 3.12 6.87
N TYR A 65 10.40 2.03 6.78
CA TYR A 65 10.50 1.03 7.82
C TYR A 65 11.89 1.00 8.44
N LYS A 66 12.01 0.42 9.64
CA LYS A 66 13.30 0.39 10.36
C LYS A 66 14.35 -0.40 9.58
N GLU A 67 13.93 -1.47 8.92
CA GLU A 67 14.82 -2.32 8.14
C GLU A 67 15.27 -1.66 6.81
N ASP A 68 14.65 -0.57 6.37
CA ASP A 68 15.07 0.14 5.15
C ASP A 68 16.49 0.72 5.27
N VAL A 69 16.92 1.06 6.50
CA VAL A 69 18.30 1.47 6.78
C VAL A 69 19.28 0.33 6.47
N VAL A 70 18.91 -0.89 6.87
CA VAL A 70 19.70 -2.11 6.67
C VAL A 70 19.69 -2.51 5.19
N ARG A 71 18.52 -2.42 4.52
CA ARG A 71 18.39 -2.61 3.06
C ARG A 71 19.29 -1.64 2.29
N ALA A 72 19.33 -0.37 2.68
CA ALA A 72 20.17 0.63 2.03
C ALA A 72 21.67 0.30 2.18
N LYS A 73 22.11 -0.08 3.39
CA LYS A 73 23.50 -0.55 3.63
C LYS A 73 23.84 -1.77 2.78
N PHE A 74 22.93 -2.73 2.68
CA PHE A 74 23.09 -3.95 1.89
C PHE A 74 23.22 -3.65 0.38
N TYR A 75 22.31 -2.87 -0.20
CA TYR A 75 22.37 -2.54 -1.63
C TYR A 75 23.52 -1.60 -1.98
N ASN A 76 23.98 -0.76 -1.06
CA ASN A 76 25.21 0.02 -1.26
C ASN A 76 26.44 -0.89 -1.42
N LYS A 77 26.51 -2.01 -0.67
CA LYS A 77 27.64 -2.95 -0.71
C LYS A 77 27.57 -3.90 -1.91
N PHE A 78 26.41 -4.50 -2.15
CA PHE A 78 26.29 -5.59 -3.14
C PHE A 78 25.73 -5.14 -4.49
N ARG A 79 25.20 -3.91 -4.63
CA ARG A 79 24.57 -3.27 -5.80
C ARG A 79 23.41 -4.03 -6.47
N SER A 80 23.53 -5.34 -6.66
CA SER A 80 22.50 -6.25 -7.16
C SER A 80 22.66 -7.60 -6.47
N ALA A 81 21.64 -8.02 -5.73
CA ALA A 81 21.64 -9.27 -4.97
C ALA A 81 20.92 -10.43 -5.69
N GLY A 82 20.81 -10.35 -7.02
CA GLY A 82 20.19 -11.37 -7.86
C GLY A 82 18.82 -10.97 -8.43
N ILE A 83 18.15 -11.95 -9.03
CA ILE A 83 16.85 -11.78 -9.69
C ILE A 83 15.74 -11.81 -8.64
N THR A 84 14.86 -10.80 -8.67
CA THR A 84 13.67 -10.76 -7.81
C THR A 84 12.45 -11.20 -8.60
N GLN A 85 11.75 -12.23 -8.10
CA GLN A 85 10.45 -12.65 -8.61
C GLN A 85 9.36 -11.89 -7.85
N ILE A 86 8.56 -11.09 -8.55
CA ILE A 86 7.49 -10.26 -7.95
C ILE A 86 6.18 -11.04 -7.84
N ASP A 87 5.99 -12.03 -8.72
CA ASP A 87 4.82 -12.90 -8.81
C ASP A 87 4.79 -13.97 -7.70
N ASN A 88 5.96 -14.38 -7.22
CA ASN A 88 6.10 -15.44 -6.22
C ASN A 88 6.23 -14.88 -4.80
N THR A 89 5.16 -14.98 -4.02
CA THR A 89 5.15 -14.54 -2.61
C THR A 89 5.80 -15.55 -1.66
N GLY A 90 6.04 -16.79 -2.09
CA GLY A 90 6.55 -17.86 -1.23
C GLY A 90 8.07 -17.86 -1.07
N ARG A 91 8.82 -17.16 -1.93
CA ARG A 91 10.28 -17.10 -1.86
C ARG A 91 10.76 -15.72 -1.44
N PRO A 92 11.37 -15.57 -0.25
CA PRO A 92 11.94 -14.29 0.14
C PRO A 92 13.11 -13.93 -0.76
N THR A 93 13.26 -12.63 -1.04
CA THR A 93 14.42 -12.12 -1.78
C THR A 93 15.70 -12.29 -0.96
N VAL A 94 16.85 -12.28 -1.62
CA VAL A 94 18.15 -12.38 -0.93
C VAL A 94 18.32 -11.28 0.12
N CYS A 95 17.89 -10.05 -0.19
CA CYS A 95 17.90 -8.95 0.77
C CYS A 95 16.95 -9.23 1.95
N GLN A 96 15.78 -9.83 1.71
CA GLN A 96 14.86 -10.19 2.79
C GLN A 96 15.40 -11.31 3.68
N GLN A 97 16.05 -12.33 3.11
CA GLN A 97 16.75 -13.36 3.87
C GLN A 97 17.88 -12.77 4.71
N PHE A 98 18.60 -11.77 4.16
CA PHE A 98 19.60 -11.03 4.92
C PHE A 98 19.04 -10.26 6.10
N ILE A 99 17.91 -9.57 5.93
CA ILE A 99 17.26 -8.86 7.03
C ILE A 99 16.81 -9.85 8.11
N GLN A 100 16.26 -11.00 7.73
CA GLN A 100 15.87 -12.04 8.68
C GLN A 100 17.07 -12.53 9.51
N GLN A 101 18.21 -12.80 8.87
CA GLN A 101 19.43 -13.18 9.58
C GLN A 101 19.93 -12.04 10.47
N TYR A 102 19.95 -10.81 9.96
CA TYR A 102 20.38 -9.63 10.73
C TYR A 102 19.53 -9.42 11.99
N GLU A 103 18.21 -9.60 11.89
CA GLU A 103 17.30 -9.51 13.03
C GLU A 103 17.47 -10.66 14.02
N GLN A 104 17.83 -11.86 13.57
CA GLN A 104 18.15 -12.99 14.45
C GLN A 104 19.43 -12.72 15.23
N GLU A 105 20.50 -12.32 14.54
CA GLU A 105 21.79 -11.98 15.16
C GLU A 105 21.68 -10.83 16.16
N LEU A 106 20.84 -9.83 15.87
CA LEU A 106 20.58 -8.70 16.77
C LEU A 106 19.86 -9.14 18.06
N LYS A 107 19.00 -10.16 17.99
CA LYS A 107 18.30 -10.70 19.17
C LYS A 107 19.20 -11.58 20.02
N GLU A 108 20.05 -12.38 19.38
CA GLU A 108 20.98 -13.28 20.06
C GLU A 108 22.14 -12.52 20.71
N ASN A 109 22.56 -11.42 20.08
CA ASN A 109 23.74 -10.67 20.49
C ASN A 109 23.47 -9.16 20.55
N PRO A 110 22.79 -8.66 21.61
CA PRO A 110 22.43 -7.26 21.73
C PRO A 110 23.64 -6.32 21.95
N ASP A 111 24.77 -6.85 22.44
CA ASP A 111 25.96 -6.05 22.78
C ASP A 111 26.94 -5.84 21.61
N LEU A 112 26.70 -6.52 20.47
CA LEU A 112 27.58 -6.47 19.30
C LEU A 112 27.29 -5.21 18.46
N SER A 113 28.34 -4.65 17.85
CA SER A 113 28.20 -3.46 16.99
C SER A 113 27.40 -3.78 15.73
N GLU A 114 26.63 -2.80 15.21
CA GLU A 114 25.84 -2.97 13.98
C GLU A 114 26.70 -3.48 12.80
N GLU A 115 27.97 -3.08 12.73
CA GLU A 115 28.89 -3.51 11.68
C GLU A 115 29.32 -4.97 11.82
N GLU A 116 29.46 -5.45 13.06
CA GLU A 116 29.84 -6.83 13.36
C GLU A 116 28.67 -7.78 13.09
N ILE A 117 27.46 -7.38 13.48
CA ILE A 117 26.22 -8.07 13.16
C ILE A 117 26.04 -8.14 11.64
N PHE A 118 26.29 -7.02 10.93
CA PHE A 118 26.22 -7.00 9.47
C PHE A 118 27.22 -7.98 8.84
N LYS A 119 28.47 -8.05 9.33
CA LYS A 119 29.49 -8.99 8.83
C LYS A 119 29.09 -10.44 9.08
N LYS A 120 28.59 -10.78 10.27
CA LYS A 120 28.08 -12.12 10.61
C LYS A 120 26.91 -12.53 9.71
N ALA A 121 25.92 -11.66 9.54
CA ALA A 121 24.78 -11.95 8.69
C ALA A 121 25.21 -12.16 7.22
N VAL A 122 26.23 -11.46 6.75
CA VAL A 122 26.82 -11.69 5.42
C VAL A 122 27.56 -13.04 5.37
N SER A 123 28.37 -13.39 6.37
CA SER A 123 29.12 -14.65 6.34
C SER A 123 28.18 -15.86 6.33
N VAL A 124 27.10 -15.83 7.11
CA VAL A 124 26.08 -16.89 7.12
C VAL A 124 25.43 -17.06 5.74
N LEU A 125 25.15 -15.97 5.03
CA LEU A 125 24.58 -16.04 3.68
C LEU A 125 25.57 -16.49 2.61
N GLU A 126 26.85 -16.20 2.79
CA GLU A 126 27.93 -16.70 1.92
C GLU A 126 28.12 -18.21 2.14
N GLU A 127 28.08 -18.69 3.39
CA GLU A 127 28.11 -20.12 3.74
C GLU A 127 26.92 -20.88 3.16
N ASN A 128 25.73 -20.29 3.20
CA ASN A 128 24.53 -20.84 2.59
C ASN A 128 24.53 -20.78 1.05
N GLY A 129 25.56 -20.17 0.43
CA GLY A 129 25.71 -20.07 -1.02
C GLY A 129 24.71 -19.13 -1.70
N ILE A 130 23.98 -18.33 -0.93
CA ILE A 130 22.93 -17.42 -1.38
C ILE A 130 23.56 -16.12 -1.90
N LEU A 131 24.54 -15.59 -1.16
CA LEU A 131 25.33 -14.43 -1.58
C LEU A 131 26.63 -14.90 -2.25
N ARG A 132 26.88 -14.42 -3.47
CA ARG A 132 28.14 -14.63 -4.18
C ARG A 132 28.83 -13.30 -4.40
N THR A 133 29.87 -13.04 -3.63
CA THR A 133 30.74 -11.89 -3.85
C THR A 133 31.73 -12.20 -4.97
N ARG A 134 31.92 -11.27 -5.91
CA ARG A 134 33.07 -11.34 -6.83
C ARG A 134 34.32 -11.07 -6.00
N LYS A 135 35.23 -12.04 -5.89
CA LYS A 135 36.59 -11.74 -5.40
C LYS A 135 37.21 -10.71 -6.35
N PRO A 136 37.84 -9.64 -5.84
CA PRO A 136 38.60 -8.75 -6.70
C PRO A 136 39.67 -9.59 -7.40
N GLN A 137 39.77 -9.48 -8.73
CA GLN A 137 40.85 -10.11 -9.45
C GLN A 137 42.14 -9.38 -9.04
N SER A 138 43.00 -10.10 -8.32
CA SER A 138 44.36 -9.71 -7.95
C SER A 138 45.27 -9.63 -9.17
#